data_AF-A0A957GJT6-F1
#
_entry.id   AF-A0A957GJT6-F1
#
_cell.length_a   1.000
_cell.length_b   1.000
_cell.length_c   1.000
_cell.angle_alpha   90.00
_cell.angle_beta   90.00
_cell.angle_gamma   90.00
#
_symmetry.space_group_name_H-M   'P 1'
#
loop_
_entity.id
_entity.type
_entity.pdbx_description
1 polymer ?
#
loop_
_entity_poly.entity_id
_entity_poly.type
_entity_poly.pdbx_seq_one_letter_code
_entity_poly.pdbx_strand_id
1 'polypeptide(L)'
;FTIMDFRNATRLFYDPQFDGDPVQVEEFDGSQPLEMPEPKPEQDEDEDDNNGRSPIKYVVDDVPVRIIAERVQYMDKDGKLVTKSFAQFSQENLQKVYPTLDTFLQKWSESTHKQVVLVELLERGVMLDELQDQVGADYDPFDLICHVAFDQPPLTRQERARKARKQDVFTQYGEIARQVLTAMLEKYASEGIEVLEEAAEPKKMAKVLKVRPFSQYGSPMQIVNAFGGRDGFITAVRQLSQQIYTVS
;
A
#
# COMPACT_ATOMS: atom_id res chain seq x y z
N PHE A 1 -11.05 -10.38 -13.92
CA PHE A 1 -10.75 -11.50 -14.85
C PHE A 1 -9.53 -11.10 -15.67
N THR A 2 -8.69 -12.06 -16.07
CA THR A 2 -7.47 -11.82 -16.87
C THR A 2 -7.70 -12.35 -18.27
N ILE A 3 -7.54 -11.52 -19.30
CA ILE A 3 -7.65 -11.95 -20.71
C ILE A 3 -6.24 -12.03 -21.29
N MET A 4 -5.85 -13.23 -21.75
CA MET A 4 -4.60 -13.43 -22.48
C MET A 4 -4.89 -13.50 -23.98
N ASP A 5 -4.32 -12.58 -24.75
CA ASP A 5 -4.55 -12.45 -26.18
C ASP A 5 -3.26 -12.64 -26.98
N PHE A 6 -3.19 -13.78 -27.68
CA PHE A 6 -2.01 -14.19 -28.45
C PHE A 6 -2.00 -13.64 -29.88
N ARG A 7 -3.09 -13.03 -30.34
CA ARG A 7 -3.26 -12.57 -31.74
C ARG A 7 -3.70 -11.12 -31.86
N ASN A 8 -3.68 -10.36 -30.77
CA ASN A 8 -4.15 -8.98 -30.72
C ASN A 8 -5.64 -8.85 -31.17
N ALA A 9 -6.43 -9.90 -30.92
CA ALA A 9 -7.87 -9.95 -31.20
C ALA A 9 -8.68 -9.01 -30.30
N THR A 10 -8.16 -8.66 -29.12
CA THR A 10 -8.74 -7.68 -28.19
C THR A 10 -8.90 -6.29 -28.80
N ARG A 11 -8.18 -5.97 -29.89
CA ARG A 11 -8.41 -4.73 -30.64
C ARG A 11 -9.82 -4.66 -31.23
N LEU A 12 -10.45 -5.81 -31.49
CA LEU A 12 -11.73 -5.89 -32.17
C LEU A 12 -12.89 -5.51 -31.25
N PHE A 13 -12.74 -5.58 -29.91
CA PHE A 13 -13.72 -5.01 -28.97
C PHE A 13 -13.87 -3.49 -29.08
N TYR A 14 -12.94 -2.81 -29.74
CA TYR A 14 -13.04 -1.37 -30.02
C TYR A 14 -13.70 -1.06 -31.37
N ASP A 15 -13.96 -2.08 -32.18
CA ASP A 15 -14.69 -1.94 -33.43
C ASP A 15 -16.20 -2.01 -33.14
N PRO A 16 -16.96 -0.91 -33.32
CA PRO A 16 -18.40 -0.89 -33.07
C PRO A 16 -19.18 -1.91 -33.91
N GLN A 17 -18.57 -2.41 -35.00
CA GLN A 17 -19.18 -3.41 -35.87
C GLN A 17 -18.83 -4.85 -35.48
N PHE A 18 -17.92 -5.06 -34.52
CA PHE A 18 -17.47 -6.39 -34.12
C PHE A 18 -18.40 -7.06 -33.12
N ASP A 19 -18.84 -6.34 -32.08
CA ASP A 19 -19.77 -6.86 -31.07
C ASP A 19 -21.25 -6.84 -31.54
N GLY A 20 -21.51 -6.26 -32.72
CA GLY A 20 -22.87 -6.09 -33.25
C GLY A 20 -23.73 -5.15 -32.39
N ASP A 21 -24.99 -4.97 -32.78
CA ASP A 21 -25.94 -4.26 -31.91
C ASP A 21 -26.17 -5.10 -30.64
N PRO A 22 -26.16 -4.49 -29.45
CA PRO A 22 -26.36 -5.22 -28.21
C PRO A 22 -27.70 -5.97 -28.26
N VAL A 23 -27.66 -7.29 -28.02
CA VAL A 23 -28.88 -8.07 -27.86
C VAL A 23 -29.66 -7.44 -26.70
N GLN A 24 -30.90 -7.04 -26.98
CA GLN A 24 -31.77 -6.33 -26.02
C GLN A 24 -31.62 -6.93 -24.62
N VAL A 25 -31.26 -6.07 -23.67
CA VAL A 25 -31.38 -6.42 -22.25
C VAL A 25 -32.88 -6.61 -22.01
N GLU A 26 -33.31 -7.85 -21.79
CA GLU A 26 -34.69 -8.10 -21.35
C GLU A 26 -34.91 -7.26 -20.09
N GLU A 27 -35.90 -6.35 -20.14
CA GLU A 27 -36.33 -5.62 -18.96
C GLU A 27 -36.90 -6.65 -17.98
N PHE A 28 -36.12 -6.99 -16.97
CA PHE A 28 -36.55 -7.89 -15.91
C PHE A 28 -37.55 -7.14 -15.01
N ASP A 29 -38.84 -7.40 -15.18
CA ASP A 29 -39.92 -6.72 -14.44
C ASP A 29 -40.03 -7.16 -12.96
N GLY A 30 -39.12 -8.01 -12.49
CA GLY A 30 -39.04 -8.49 -11.11
C GLY A 30 -40.08 -9.54 -10.73
N SER A 31 -40.88 -10.05 -11.68
CA SER A 31 -42.00 -10.96 -11.37
C SER A 31 -41.67 -12.45 -11.46
N GLN A 32 -40.47 -12.82 -11.93
CA GLN A 32 -40.06 -14.22 -12.03
C GLN A 32 -38.78 -14.48 -11.22
N PRO A 33 -38.71 -15.56 -10.41
CA PRO A 33 -37.48 -15.95 -9.74
C PRO A 33 -36.44 -16.39 -10.78
N LEU A 34 -35.25 -15.79 -10.76
CA LEU A 34 -34.10 -16.28 -11.51
C LEU A 34 -33.64 -17.60 -10.86
N GLU A 35 -33.79 -18.72 -11.56
CA GLU A 35 -33.14 -19.97 -11.16
C GLU A 35 -31.64 -19.86 -11.42
N MET A 36 -30.87 -19.67 -10.34
CA MET A 36 -29.41 -19.79 -10.39
C MET A 36 -29.03 -21.28 -10.40
N PRO A 37 -28.15 -21.74 -11.31
CA PRO A 37 -27.62 -23.09 -11.22
C PRO A 37 -26.74 -23.23 -9.97
N GLU A 38 -26.93 -24.32 -9.22
CA GLU A 38 -26.15 -24.60 -8.01
C GLU A 38 -24.65 -24.78 -8.33
N PRO A 39 -23.75 -24.25 -7.48
CA PRO A 39 -22.32 -24.40 -7.70
C PRO A 39 -21.89 -25.82 -7.39
N LYS A 40 -21.11 -26.43 -8.30
CA LYS A 40 -20.38 -27.67 -8.01
C LYS A 40 -19.18 -27.36 -7.11
N PRO A 41 -18.84 -28.24 -6.15
CA PRO A 41 -17.64 -28.08 -5.35
C PRO A 41 -16.44 -28.54 -6.17
N GLU A 42 -15.44 -27.67 -6.33
CA GLU A 42 -14.09 -28.10 -6.68
C GLU A 42 -13.20 -27.97 -5.45
N GLN A 43 -12.51 -29.07 -5.18
CA GLN A 43 -11.53 -29.29 -4.12
C GLN A 43 -10.11 -29.18 -4.70
N ASP A 44 -9.17 -29.01 -3.77
CA ASP A 44 -7.71 -29.13 -3.84
C ASP A 44 -6.98 -27.81 -4.16
N GLU A 45 -6.43 -27.14 -3.14
CA GLU A 45 -5.14 -27.40 -2.47
C GLU A 45 -3.95 -27.22 -3.42
N ASP A 46 -3.19 -26.13 -3.21
CA ASP A 46 -1.76 -26.21 -2.91
C ASP A 46 -1.20 -24.83 -2.55
N GLU A 47 -0.57 -24.77 -1.37
CA GLU A 47 0.39 -23.76 -0.95
C GLU A 47 1.67 -23.92 -1.78
N ASP A 48 2.26 -22.84 -2.31
CA ASP A 48 3.71 -22.65 -2.12
C ASP A 48 4.15 -21.19 -2.33
N ASP A 49 5.06 -20.82 -1.45
CA ASP A 49 5.70 -19.55 -1.22
C ASP A 49 7.01 -19.53 -2.04
N ASN A 50 7.21 -18.58 -2.97
CA ASN A 50 8.59 -18.19 -3.28
C ASN A 50 8.76 -16.84 -3.99
N ASN A 51 9.44 -15.97 -3.26
CA ASN A 51 10.10 -14.75 -3.68
C ASN A 51 11.32 -15.09 -4.58
N GLY A 52 11.26 -14.70 -5.87
CA GLY A 52 12.41 -14.81 -6.77
C GLY A 52 12.00 -14.97 -8.24
N ARG A 53 11.57 -13.87 -8.89
CA ARG A 53 11.14 -13.89 -10.30
C ARG A 53 12.29 -14.21 -11.25
N SER A 54 12.51 -15.50 -11.49
CA SER A 54 12.90 -15.98 -12.81
C SER A 54 11.76 -15.66 -13.79
N PRO A 55 12.04 -15.35 -15.07
CA PRO A 55 10.98 -15.04 -16.03
C PRO A 55 9.96 -16.19 -16.09
N ILE A 56 8.69 -15.88 -15.81
CA ILE A 56 7.59 -16.84 -15.81
C ILE A 56 7.52 -17.46 -17.20
N LYS A 57 7.78 -18.77 -17.28
CA LYS A 57 7.76 -19.52 -18.53
C LYS A 57 6.35 -20.04 -18.74
N TYR A 58 5.61 -19.40 -19.64
CA TYR A 58 4.30 -19.91 -20.05
C TYR A 58 4.52 -21.03 -21.06
N VAL A 59 3.82 -22.15 -20.86
CA VAL A 59 3.81 -23.29 -21.79
C VAL A 59 2.37 -23.45 -22.27
N VAL A 60 2.18 -23.41 -23.58
CA VAL A 60 0.91 -23.74 -24.24
C VAL A 60 1.25 -24.81 -25.27
N ASP A 61 0.63 -25.99 -25.14
CA ASP A 61 0.86 -27.17 -26.00
C ASP A 61 2.36 -27.53 -26.21
N ASP A 62 3.13 -27.61 -25.11
CA ASP A 62 4.56 -27.97 -25.11
C ASP A 62 5.52 -27.05 -25.89
N VAL A 63 5.08 -25.87 -26.33
CA VAL A 63 5.94 -24.88 -26.97
C VAL A 63 6.36 -23.79 -25.97
N PRO A 64 7.68 -23.51 -25.82
CA PRO A 64 8.14 -22.40 -24.99
C PRO A 64 7.74 -21.08 -25.63
N VAL A 65 6.85 -20.33 -24.99
CA VAL A 65 6.46 -18.99 -25.41
C VAL A 65 7.12 -17.93 -24.53
N ARG A 66 7.32 -16.74 -25.07
CA ARG A 66 7.82 -15.55 -24.35
C ARG A 66 6.86 -14.40 -24.57
N ILE A 67 6.64 -13.60 -23.53
CA ILE A 67 5.87 -12.36 -23.66
C ILE A 67 6.71 -11.40 -24.51
N ILE A 68 6.23 -11.09 -25.71
CA ILE A 68 6.88 -10.15 -26.64
C ILE A 68 6.48 -8.70 -26.36
N ALA A 69 5.30 -8.50 -25.76
CA ALA A 69 4.77 -7.21 -25.32
C ALA A 69 3.62 -7.48 -24.33
N GLU A 70 3.61 -6.73 -23.22
CA GLU A 70 2.50 -6.71 -22.26
C GLU A 70 1.81 -5.34 -22.38
N ARG A 71 0.48 -5.34 -22.48
CA ARG A 71 -0.32 -4.11 -22.55
C ARG A 71 -1.41 -4.16 -21.50
N VAL A 72 -1.24 -3.37 -20.43
CA VAL A 72 -2.28 -3.21 -19.41
C VAL A 72 -3.15 -2.01 -19.77
N GLN A 73 -4.47 -2.20 -19.74
CA GLN A 73 -5.45 -1.17 -20.07
C GLN A 73 -6.44 -1.03 -18.92
N TYR A 74 -6.82 0.20 -18.59
CA TYR A 74 -7.69 0.49 -17.43
C TYR A 74 -8.90 1.30 -17.83
N MET A 75 -10.01 1.05 -17.16
CA MET A 75 -11.23 1.83 -17.35
C MET A 75 -11.11 3.14 -16.56
N ASP A 76 -11.11 4.28 -17.26
CA ASP A 76 -11.16 5.60 -16.63
C ASP A 76 -12.53 5.88 -16.00
N LYS A 77 -12.65 7.02 -15.31
CA LYS A 77 -13.90 7.48 -14.67
C LYS A 77 -15.10 7.64 -15.63
N ASP A 78 -14.83 7.66 -16.94
CA ASP A 78 -15.81 7.81 -18.01
C ASP A 78 -16.07 6.46 -18.73
N GLY A 79 -15.54 5.34 -18.20
CA GLY A 79 -15.74 4.00 -18.73
C GLY A 79 -14.82 3.62 -19.89
N LYS A 80 -13.77 4.41 -20.21
CA LYS A 80 -12.90 4.18 -21.37
C LYS A 80 -11.58 3.52 -20.99
N LEU A 81 -11.15 2.55 -21.82
CA LEU A 81 -9.88 1.86 -21.65
C LEU A 81 -8.69 2.76 -22.03
N VAL A 82 -7.85 3.12 -21.06
CA VAL A 82 -6.61 3.91 -21.22
C VAL A 82 -5.38 3.00 -21.14
N THR A 83 -4.35 3.29 -21.96
CA THR A 83 -3.12 2.47 -22.11
C THR A 83 -1.92 3.05 -21.35
N LYS A 84 -2.15 3.85 -20.30
CA LYS A 84 -1.07 4.47 -19.52
C LYS A 84 -0.47 3.46 -18.55
N SER A 85 0.80 3.61 -18.19
CA SER A 85 1.38 2.82 -17.08
C SER A 85 0.71 3.19 -15.75
N PHE A 86 0.66 2.26 -14.80
CA PHE A 86 0.15 2.52 -13.44
C PHE A 86 0.83 3.74 -12.79
N ALA A 87 2.13 3.91 -13.02
CA ALA A 87 2.88 5.05 -12.52
C ALA A 87 2.35 6.37 -13.08
N GLN A 88 2.12 6.45 -14.39
CA GLN A 88 1.61 7.67 -15.02
C GLN A 88 0.16 7.98 -14.59
N PHE A 89 -0.69 6.96 -14.49
CA PHE A 89 -2.07 7.14 -14.01
C PHE A 89 -2.11 7.64 -12.56
N SER A 90 -1.33 7.00 -11.68
CA SER A 90 -1.22 7.39 -10.27
C SER A 90 -0.61 8.79 -10.12
N GLN A 91 0.41 9.13 -10.92
CA GLN A 91 1.01 10.47 -10.96
C GLN A 91 -0.04 11.54 -11.33
N GLU A 92 -0.81 11.31 -12.39
CA GLU A 92 -1.85 12.26 -12.83
C GLU A 92 -2.94 12.46 -11.77
N ASN A 93 -3.32 11.41 -11.05
CA ASN A 93 -4.30 11.51 -9.96
C ASN A 93 -3.69 12.18 -8.71
N LEU A 94 -2.44 11.88 -8.37
CA LEU A 94 -1.72 12.56 -7.29
C LEU A 94 -1.63 14.07 -7.55
N GLN A 95 -1.28 14.49 -8.77
CA GLN A 95 -1.16 15.92 -9.10
C GLN A 95 -2.51 16.67 -9.10
N LYS A 96 -3.63 15.98 -9.35
CA LYS A 96 -4.97 16.57 -9.18
C LYS A 96 -5.32 16.80 -7.72
N VAL A 97 -4.88 15.91 -6.83
CA VAL A 97 -5.17 15.95 -5.39
C VAL A 97 -4.22 16.88 -4.64
N TYR A 98 -2.94 16.78 -4.96
CA TYR A 98 -1.85 17.55 -4.37
C TYR A 98 -1.05 18.22 -5.50
N PRO A 99 -1.43 19.44 -5.92
CA PRO A 99 -0.78 20.14 -7.02
C PRO A 99 0.71 20.45 -6.78
N THR A 100 1.14 20.48 -5.53
CA THR A 100 2.53 20.73 -5.14
C THR A 100 2.98 19.78 -4.03
N LEU A 101 4.30 19.56 -3.92
CA LEU A 101 4.89 18.80 -2.83
C LEU A 101 4.43 19.34 -1.46
N ASP A 102 4.43 20.66 -1.27
CA ASP A 102 4.02 21.29 -0.02
C ASP A 102 2.58 20.96 0.38
N THR A 103 1.65 20.89 -0.59
CA THR A 103 0.26 20.52 -0.29
C THR A 103 0.14 19.08 0.21
N PHE A 104 0.94 18.16 -0.34
CA PHE A 104 1.03 16.80 0.15
C PHE A 104 1.67 16.74 1.53
N LEU A 105 2.82 17.40 1.73
CA LEU A 105 3.54 17.42 3.00
C LEU A 105 2.69 17.98 4.14
N GLN A 106 1.95 19.06 3.88
CA GLN A 106 1.03 19.63 4.86
C GLN A 106 -0.04 18.61 5.26
N LYS A 107 -0.80 18.07 4.30
CA LYS A 107 -1.85 17.08 4.55
C LYS A 107 -1.29 15.83 5.25
N TRP A 108 -0.12 15.35 4.84
CA TRP A 108 0.55 14.23 5.48
C TRP A 108 0.88 14.56 6.92
N SER A 109 1.52 15.69 7.21
CA SER A 109 1.96 16.08 8.56
C SER A 109 0.79 16.34 9.52
N GLU A 110 -0.29 16.95 9.05
CA GLU A 110 -1.49 17.25 9.84
C GLU A 110 -2.32 15.99 10.15
N SER A 111 -2.25 14.96 9.31
CA SER A 111 -2.99 13.72 9.55
C SER A 111 -2.49 13.00 10.80
N THR A 112 -3.39 12.68 11.72
CA THR A 112 -3.06 11.82 12.88
C THR A 112 -2.84 10.36 12.45
N HIS A 113 -3.52 9.91 11.39
CA HIS A 113 -3.45 8.54 10.88
C HIS A 113 -3.11 8.57 9.38
N LYS A 114 -1.86 8.27 9.03
CA LYS A 114 -1.35 8.22 7.66
C LYS A 114 -2.09 7.18 6.84
N GLN A 115 -2.53 6.07 7.45
CA GLN A 115 -3.36 5.07 6.78
C GLN A 115 -4.63 5.66 6.16
N VAL A 116 -5.26 6.64 6.82
CA VAL A 116 -6.43 7.33 6.26
C VAL A 116 -6.08 8.11 4.99
N VAL A 117 -4.88 8.71 4.93
CA VAL A 117 -4.40 9.40 3.73
C VAL A 117 -4.14 8.40 2.61
N LEU A 118 -3.56 7.24 2.91
CA LEU A 118 -3.31 6.19 1.92
C LEU A 118 -4.62 5.62 1.34
N VAL A 119 -5.62 5.37 2.19
CA VAL A 119 -6.95 4.94 1.76
C VAL A 119 -7.64 6.01 0.90
N GLU A 120 -7.59 7.30 1.32
CA GLU A 120 -8.13 8.42 0.53
C GLU A 120 -7.47 8.50 -0.87
N LEU A 121 -6.17 8.22 -0.94
CA LEU A 121 -5.43 8.19 -2.20
C LEU A 121 -5.82 6.99 -3.09
N LEU A 122 -6.00 5.81 -2.50
CA LEU A 122 -6.47 4.63 -3.21
C LEU A 122 -7.86 4.86 -3.83
N GLU A 123 -8.79 5.44 -3.06
CA GLU A 123 -10.13 5.81 -3.54
C GLU A 123 -10.09 6.81 -4.71
N ARG A 124 -9.02 7.61 -4.82
CA ARG A 124 -8.78 8.56 -5.91
C ARG A 124 -7.95 7.97 -7.05
N GLY A 125 -7.73 6.66 -7.06
CA GLY A 125 -7.04 5.94 -8.12
C GLY A 125 -5.52 6.08 -8.06
N VAL A 126 -4.94 6.23 -6.86
CA VAL A 126 -3.49 6.14 -6.65
C VAL A 126 -3.17 4.73 -6.18
N MET A 127 -2.58 3.92 -7.07
CA MET A 127 -2.33 2.50 -6.84
C MET A 127 -0.97 2.29 -6.20
N LEU A 128 -0.88 2.49 -4.89
CA LEU A 128 0.40 2.44 -4.16
C LEU A 128 1.11 1.09 -4.27
N ASP A 129 0.37 -0.02 -4.25
CA ASP A 129 0.93 -1.37 -4.37
C ASP A 129 1.64 -1.55 -5.72
N GLU A 130 1.04 -1.04 -6.80
CA GLU A 130 1.62 -1.08 -8.15
C GLU A 130 2.85 -0.18 -8.29
N LEU A 131 2.86 0.96 -7.59
CA LEU A 131 4.04 1.82 -7.49
C LEU A 131 5.16 1.11 -6.72
N GLN A 132 4.81 0.38 -5.67
CA GLN A 132 5.74 -0.38 -4.85
C GLN A 132 6.35 -1.55 -5.62
N ASP A 133 5.58 -2.25 -6.46
CA ASP A 133 6.07 -3.32 -7.34
C ASP A 133 7.09 -2.82 -8.38
N GLN A 134 6.97 -1.56 -8.81
CA GLN A 134 7.87 -0.96 -9.81
C GLN A 134 9.14 -0.38 -9.19
N VAL A 135 9.03 0.28 -8.03
CA VAL A 135 10.15 0.99 -7.40
C VAL A 135 10.86 0.11 -6.38
N GLY A 136 10.11 -0.68 -5.60
CA GLY A 136 10.64 -1.65 -4.63
C GLY A 136 9.81 -1.71 -3.33
N ALA A 137 9.68 -2.92 -2.76
CA ALA A 137 8.92 -3.17 -1.53
C ALA A 137 9.48 -2.48 -0.27
N ASP A 138 10.76 -2.11 -0.27
CA ASP A 138 11.42 -1.50 0.89
C ASP A 138 11.11 0.00 1.04
N TYR A 139 10.54 0.63 0.02
CA TYR A 139 10.18 2.04 0.02
C TYR A 139 8.92 2.31 0.84
N ASP A 140 8.90 3.44 1.54
CA ASP A 140 7.73 3.87 2.29
C ASP A 140 6.68 4.44 1.31
N PRO A 141 5.36 4.22 1.51
CA PRO A 141 4.33 4.83 0.70
C PRO A 141 4.46 6.36 0.58
N PHE A 142 4.91 7.04 1.63
CA PHE A 142 5.22 8.48 1.57
C PHE A 142 6.30 8.81 0.55
N ASP A 143 7.37 8.03 0.48
CA ASP A 143 8.47 8.23 -0.46
C ASP A 143 8.07 7.88 -1.88
N LEU A 144 7.26 6.83 -2.07
CA LEU A 144 6.71 6.49 -3.37
C LEU A 144 5.86 7.62 -3.94
N ILE A 145 5.01 8.23 -3.12
CA ILE A 145 4.21 9.40 -3.50
C ILE A 145 5.13 10.58 -3.83
N CYS A 146 6.11 10.87 -2.98
CA CYS A 146 7.06 11.96 -3.22
C CYS A 146 7.84 11.78 -4.53
N HIS A 147 8.26 10.55 -4.82
CA HIS A 147 9.03 10.22 -6.02
C HIS A 147 8.19 10.32 -7.29
N VAL A 148 7.00 9.70 -7.30
CA VAL A 148 6.17 9.59 -8.48
C VAL A 148 5.51 10.92 -8.83
N ALA A 149 5.04 11.68 -7.83
CA ALA A 149 4.33 12.93 -8.09
C ALA A 149 5.24 14.16 -8.24
N PHE A 150 6.40 14.16 -7.57
CA PHE A 150 7.22 15.36 -7.38
C PHE A 150 8.71 15.15 -7.66
N ASP A 151 9.07 14.06 -8.36
CA ASP A 151 10.43 13.74 -8.80
C ASP A 151 11.49 13.75 -7.67
N GLN A 152 11.07 13.43 -6.44
CA GLN A 152 11.99 13.34 -5.30
C GLN A 152 12.73 11.99 -5.30
N PRO A 153 13.99 11.92 -4.84
CA PRO A 153 14.65 10.65 -4.61
C PRO A 153 13.94 9.90 -3.46
N PRO A 154 13.44 8.66 -3.69
CA PRO A 154 12.71 7.94 -2.66
C PRO A 154 13.67 7.39 -1.60
N LEU A 155 13.22 7.37 -0.35
CA LEU A 155 13.93 6.71 0.75
C LEU A 155 13.25 5.40 1.12
N THR A 156 14.06 4.40 1.46
CA THR A 156 13.56 3.18 2.09
C THR A 156 13.06 3.46 3.51
N ARG A 157 12.17 2.61 4.01
CA ARG A 157 11.74 2.65 5.42
C ARG A 157 12.93 2.54 6.37
N GLN A 158 13.95 1.75 6.01
CA GLN A 158 15.17 1.62 6.80
C GLN A 158 15.99 2.93 6.83
N GLU A 159 16.10 3.63 5.70
CA GLU A 159 16.77 4.93 5.64
C GLU A 159 16.04 5.99 6.47
N ARG A 160 14.70 6.03 6.39
CA ARG A 160 13.89 6.90 7.26
C ARG A 160 14.09 6.59 8.73
N ALA A 161 14.04 5.32 9.11
CA ALA A 161 14.27 4.89 10.48
C ALA A 161 15.66 5.33 10.98
N ARG A 162 16.69 5.18 10.16
CA ARG A 162 18.06 5.59 10.47
C ARG A 162 18.19 7.10 10.59
N LYS A 163 17.52 7.89 9.74
CA LYS A 163 17.50 9.35 9.82
C LYS A 163 16.82 9.81 11.11
N ALA A 164 15.63 9.29 11.39
CA ALA A 164 14.89 9.59 12.62
C ALA A 164 15.73 9.29 13.87
N ARG A 165 16.40 8.13 13.93
CA ARG A 165 17.25 7.73 15.06
C ARG A 165 18.38 8.72 15.39
N LYS A 166 18.88 9.47 14.40
CA LYS A 166 19.98 10.43 14.59
C LYS A 166 19.54 11.73 15.26
N GLN A 167 18.23 11.98 15.36
CA GLN A 167 17.72 13.21 15.95
C GLN A 167 17.75 13.13 17.48
N ASP A 168 18.01 14.25 18.15
CA ASP A 168 18.24 14.32 19.61
C ASP A 168 17.00 14.01 20.47
N VAL A 169 15.85 13.71 19.87
CA VAL A 169 14.56 13.44 20.54
C VAL A 169 14.65 12.28 21.55
N PHE A 170 15.61 11.36 21.37
CA PHE A 170 15.80 10.20 22.26
C PHE A 170 16.60 10.48 23.52
N THR A 171 17.31 11.61 23.59
CA THR A 171 18.26 11.89 24.69
C THR A 171 17.57 12.18 26.02
N GLN A 172 16.32 12.64 25.98
CA GLN A 172 15.50 12.92 27.16
C GLN A 172 14.96 11.66 27.87
N TYR A 173 15.05 10.49 27.23
CA TYR A 173 14.43 9.26 27.72
C TYR A 173 15.43 8.33 28.43
N GLY A 174 14.95 7.61 29.45
CA GLY A 174 15.71 6.56 30.12
C GLY A 174 16.04 5.37 29.22
N GLU A 175 16.86 4.43 29.71
CA GLU A 175 17.32 3.28 28.93
C GLU A 175 16.18 2.44 28.34
N ILE A 176 15.20 2.04 29.16
CA ILE A 176 14.04 1.23 28.70
C ILE A 176 13.27 1.96 27.59
N ALA A 177 12.95 3.24 27.80
CA ALA A 177 12.21 4.03 26.82
C ALA A 177 12.98 4.18 25.49
N ARG A 178 14.30 4.38 25.54
CA ARG A 178 15.15 4.40 24.34
C ARG A 178 15.19 3.06 23.61
N GLN A 179 15.27 1.95 24.33
CA GLN A 179 15.22 0.61 23.74
C GLN A 179 13.87 0.34 23.06
N VAL A 180 12.76 0.75 23.69
CA VAL A 180 11.41 0.63 23.12
C VAL A 180 11.26 1.48 21.86
N LEU A 181 11.72 2.74 21.87
CA LEU A 181 11.67 3.60 20.69
C LEU A 181 12.58 3.08 19.55
N THR A 182 13.73 2.49 19.89
CA THR A 182 14.61 1.84 18.88
C THR A 182 13.91 0.66 18.24
N ALA A 183 13.27 -0.21 19.04
CA ALA A 183 12.48 -1.32 18.55
C ALA A 183 11.27 -0.87 17.71
N MET A 184 10.65 0.26 18.05
CA MET A 184 9.58 0.87 17.25
C MET A 184 10.08 1.26 15.85
N LEU A 185 11.27 1.86 15.76
CA LEU A 185 11.90 2.20 14.47
C LEU A 185 12.24 0.95 13.63
N GLU A 186 12.71 -0.12 14.27
CA GLU A 186 13.00 -1.38 13.61
C GLU A 186 11.72 -2.03 13.06
N LYS A 187 10.65 -2.04 13.85
CA LYS A 187 9.33 -2.53 13.41
C LYS A 187 8.74 -1.66 12.30
N TYR A 188 8.90 -0.34 12.36
CA TYR A 188 8.53 0.55 11.26
C TYR A 188 9.31 0.22 9.98
N ALA A 189 10.61 -0.05 10.09
CA ALA A 189 11.44 -0.39 8.93
C ALA A 189 10.98 -1.68 8.24
N SER A 190 10.46 -2.66 8.97
CA SER A 190 9.98 -3.93 8.42
C SER A 190 8.49 -3.92 8.02
N GLU A 191 7.63 -3.30 8.81
CA GLU A 191 6.16 -3.43 8.70
C GLU A 191 5.48 -2.12 8.30
N GLY A 192 6.19 -0.99 8.31
CA GLY A 192 5.65 0.33 7.97
C GLY A 192 4.98 1.04 9.14
N ILE A 193 4.31 2.15 8.82
CA ILE A 193 3.84 3.15 9.80
C ILE A 193 2.72 2.66 10.73
N GLU A 194 1.98 1.63 10.30
CA GLU A 194 0.84 1.10 11.05
C GLU A 194 1.23 0.69 12.47
N VAL A 195 2.41 0.08 12.66
CA VAL A 195 2.89 -0.32 13.99
C VAL A 195 2.96 0.85 14.96
N LEU A 196 3.41 2.02 14.49
CA LEU A 196 3.51 3.22 15.33
C LEU A 196 2.13 3.82 15.61
N GLU A 197 1.22 3.78 14.64
CA GLU A 197 -0.14 4.27 14.82
C GLU A 197 -0.93 3.40 15.81
N GLU A 198 -0.82 2.08 15.69
CA GLU A 198 -1.42 1.15 16.65
C GLU A 198 -0.82 1.30 18.06
N ALA A 199 0.49 1.53 18.16
CA ALA A 199 1.13 1.82 19.43
C ALA A 199 0.62 3.12 20.06
N ALA A 200 0.41 4.17 19.25
CA ALA A 200 -0.11 5.46 19.68
C ALA A 200 -1.64 5.45 19.94
N GLU A 201 -2.36 4.39 19.54
CA GLU A 201 -3.80 4.24 19.78
C GLU A 201 -4.06 3.58 21.14
N PRO A 202 -4.76 4.25 22.09
CA PRO A 202 -4.96 3.70 23.43
C PRO A 202 -5.56 2.30 23.52
N LYS A 203 -6.45 1.96 22.57
CA LYS A 203 -7.15 0.67 22.54
C LYS A 203 -6.26 -0.47 22.04
N LYS A 204 -5.27 -0.17 21.19
CA LYS A 204 -4.37 -1.14 20.57
C LYS A 204 -2.98 -1.19 21.20
N MET A 205 -2.56 -0.11 21.87
CA MET A 205 -1.26 0.02 22.53
C MET A 205 -0.86 -1.22 23.35
N ALA A 206 -1.76 -1.72 24.20
CA ALA A 206 -1.47 -2.88 25.04
C ALA A 206 -1.23 -4.17 24.23
N LYS A 207 -1.86 -4.32 23.06
CA LYS A 207 -1.64 -5.45 22.14
C LYS A 207 -0.25 -5.35 21.52
N VAL A 208 0.12 -4.15 21.03
CA VAL A 208 1.45 -3.90 20.45
C VAL A 208 2.56 -4.16 21.48
N LEU A 209 2.41 -3.66 22.71
CA LEU A 209 3.44 -3.82 23.74
C LEU A 209 3.58 -5.25 24.29
N LYS A 210 2.63 -6.14 24.02
CA LYS A 210 2.68 -7.56 24.42
C LYS A 210 3.43 -8.45 23.44
N VAL A 211 3.70 -7.98 22.22
CA VAL A 211 4.42 -8.76 21.21
C VAL A 211 5.91 -8.47 21.24
N ARG A 212 6.71 -9.38 20.68
CA ARG A 212 8.16 -9.14 20.49
C ARG A 212 8.37 -8.03 19.45
N PRO A 213 9.45 -7.25 19.57
CA PRO A 213 10.45 -7.27 20.65
C PRO A 213 9.99 -6.59 21.95
N PHE A 214 8.87 -5.85 21.96
CA PHE A 214 8.49 -5.01 23.11
C PHE A 214 8.33 -5.76 24.43
N SER A 215 7.78 -6.98 24.39
CA SER A 215 7.60 -7.82 25.57
C SER A 215 8.90 -8.14 26.33
N GLN A 216 10.08 -7.97 25.70
CA GLN A 216 11.38 -8.20 26.34
C GLN A 216 11.81 -7.06 27.26
N TYR A 217 11.19 -5.87 27.12
CA TYR A 217 11.51 -4.68 27.90
C TYR A 217 10.60 -4.51 29.14
N GLY A 218 9.71 -5.48 29.38
CA GLY A 218 8.81 -5.53 30.53
C GLY A 218 7.33 -5.68 30.15
N SER A 219 6.46 -5.64 31.16
CA SER A 219 5.02 -5.59 30.94
C SER A 219 4.59 -4.27 30.28
N PRO A 220 3.44 -4.20 29.59
CA PRO A 220 2.95 -2.96 28.99
C PRO A 220 2.90 -1.78 29.96
N MET A 221 2.52 -2.00 31.22
CA MET A 221 2.52 -0.93 32.23
C MET A 221 3.92 -0.44 32.59
N GLN A 222 4.89 -1.35 32.73
CA GLN A 222 6.28 -0.97 33.00
C GLN A 222 6.87 -0.15 31.86
N ILE A 223 6.62 -0.59 30.61
CA ILE A 223 7.04 0.15 29.41
C ILE A 223 6.43 1.54 29.41
N VAL A 224 5.10 1.65 29.56
CA VAL A 224 4.40 2.94 29.57
C VAL A 224 4.89 3.87 30.68
N ASN A 225 5.15 3.33 31.88
CA ASN A 225 5.67 4.12 33.00
C ASN A 225 7.07 4.68 32.74
N ALA A 226 7.89 4.04 31.89
CA ALA A 226 9.19 4.57 31.48
C ALA A 226 9.09 5.89 30.69
N PHE A 227 7.89 6.24 30.20
CA PHE A 227 7.60 7.49 29.50
C PHE A 227 6.80 8.49 30.35
N GLY A 228 6.66 8.25 31.66
CA GLY A 228 5.84 9.09 32.53
C GLY A 228 4.34 8.78 32.48
N GLY A 229 3.97 7.59 31.99
CA GLY A 229 2.59 7.13 31.91
C GLY A 229 2.06 7.14 30.47
N ARG A 230 0.76 6.83 30.35
CA ARG A 230 0.12 6.54 29.05
C ARG A 230 0.25 7.70 28.06
N ASP A 231 -0.05 8.91 28.51
CA ASP A 231 -0.06 10.07 27.62
C ASP A 231 1.37 10.47 27.22
N GLY A 232 2.34 10.26 28.11
CA GLY A 232 3.77 10.44 27.80
C GLY A 232 4.27 9.42 26.76
N PHE A 233 3.86 8.16 26.86
CA PHE A 233 4.15 7.13 25.86
C PHE A 233 3.56 7.50 24.49
N ILE A 234 2.27 7.83 24.44
CA ILE A 234 1.59 8.20 23.18
C ILE A 234 2.24 9.43 22.55
N THR A 235 2.61 10.42 23.37
CA THR A 235 3.32 11.62 22.89
C THR A 235 4.67 11.26 22.30
N ALA A 236 5.45 10.40 22.97
CA ALA A 236 6.74 9.95 22.47
C ALA A 236 6.64 9.20 21.13
N VAL A 237 5.66 8.31 20.98
CA VAL A 237 5.43 7.57 19.72
C VAL A 237 4.98 8.50 18.60
N ARG A 238 4.13 9.51 18.89
CA ARG A 238 3.73 10.52 17.90
C ARG A 238 4.90 11.41 17.47
N GLN A 239 5.74 11.83 18.41
CA GLN A 239 6.97 12.56 18.10
C GLN A 239 7.91 11.72 17.23
N LEU A 240 8.06 10.42 17.53
CA LEU A 240 8.82 9.49 16.69
C LEU A 240 8.26 9.41 15.27
N SER A 241 6.94 9.28 15.12
CA SER A 241 6.26 9.28 13.83
C SER A 241 6.47 10.58 13.05
N GLN A 242 6.41 11.74 13.70
CA GLN A 242 6.72 13.03 13.06
C GLN A 242 8.18 13.10 12.58
N GLN A 243 9.11 12.64 13.40
CA GLN A 243 10.54 12.61 13.08
C GLN A 243 10.85 11.74 11.85
N ILE A 244 10.16 10.60 11.69
CA ILE A 244 10.28 9.72 10.50
C ILE A 244 9.99 10.48 9.19
N TYR A 245 9.04 11.42 9.20
CA TYR A 245 8.60 12.16 8.02
C TYR A 245 9.09 13.59 7.94
N THR A 246 10.08 13.97 8.75
CA THR A 246 10.76 15.27 8.56
C THR A 246 11.47 15.27 7.20
N VAL A 247 11.09 16.22 6.35
CA VAL A 247 11.70 16.40 5.02
C VAL A 247 13.13 16.90 5.22
N SER A 248 14.10 16.23 4.59
CA SER A 248 15.51 16.62 4.54
C SER A 248 15.93 16.79 3.10
#